data_AF-A0A7S2LH73-F1
#
_entry.id   AF-A0A7S2LH73-F1
#
_cell.length_a   1.000
_cell.length_b   1.000
_cell.length_c   1.000
_cell.angle_alpha   90.00
_cell.angle_beta   90.00
_cell.angle_gamma   90.00
#
_symmetry.space_group_name_H-M   'P 1'
#
loop_
_entity.id
_entity.type
_entity.pdbx_description
1 polymer ?
#
loop_
_entity_poly.entity_id
_entity_poly.type
_entity_poly.pdbx_seq_one_letter_code
_entity_poly.pdbx_strand_id
1 'polypeptide(L)'
;RKLPGAAGAADEGAADAIRELEEQLEQATQSLRAREEESKAAEKRGQALNSKLRRAQAALAQARAEARRHAEAGAHQDQELRDQVASLSSELDRARRKLKRAGKRHEEDKADKAARKELQEDFERRGTELYKMNDKLREAVERADLLGKALAMQADEVEQLRKHVGEADEWRAKCDRLSMAEAAAAVG
;
A
#
# COMPACT_ATOMS: atom_id res chain seq x y z
N ARG A 1 60.90 -49.77 -51.38
CA ARG A 1 60.68 -49.33 -49.97
C ARG A 1 59.24 -48.82 -49.88
N LYS A 2 58.35 -49.53 -49.19
CA LYS A 2 57.01 -49.03 -48.87
C LYS A 2 57.17 -47.96 -47.77
N LEU A 3 56.61 -46.78 -47.97
CA LEU A 3 56.44 -45.78 -46.91
C LEU A 3 55.17 -46.15 -46.14
N PRO A 4 55.21 -46.42 -44.83
CA PRO A 4 54.00 -46.50 -44.02
C PRO A 4 53.82 -45.22 -43.20
N GLY A 5 52.56 -44.77 -43.05
CA GLY A 5 52.11 -44.20 -41.77
C GLY A 5 51.57 -42.77 -41.73
N ALA A 6 51.88 -41.87 -42.67
CA ALA A 6 51.50 -40.46 -42.49
C ALA A 6 50.01 -40.16 -42.77
N ALA A 7 49.37 -40.92 -43.66
CA ALA A 7 47.97 -40.67 -44.04
C ALA A 7 46.95 -41.13 -42.97
N GLY A 8 47.26 -42.19 -42.21
CA GLY A 8 46.33 -42.73 -41.20
C GLY A 8 46.25 -41.91 -39.91
N ALA A 9 47.39 -41.35 -39.45
CA ALA A 9 47.43 -40.56 -38.22
C ALA A 9 46.79 -39.16 -38.35
N ALA A 10 46.76 -38.60 -39.57
CA ALA A 10 46.06 -37.34 -39.86
C ALA A 10 44.53 -37.53 -39.95
N ASP A 11 44.09 -38.71 -40.40
CA ASP A 11 42.68 -39.08 -40.55
C ASP A 11 42.05 -39.42 -39.18
N GLU A 12 42.79 -40.10 -38.31
CA GLU A 12 42.39 -40.36 -36.91
C GLU A 12 42.28 -39.06 -36.09
N GLY A 13 43.24 -38.13 -36.24
CA GLY A 13 43.19 -36.83 -35.55
C GLY A 13 42.04 -35.93 -36.01
N ALA A 14 41.63 -36.02 -37.28
CA ALA A 14 40.45 -35.33 -37.78
C ALA A 14 39.14 -35.95 -37.25
N ALA A 15 39.08 -37.28 -37.16
CA ALA A 15 37.91 -37.98 -36.63
C ALA A 15 37.68 -37.69 -35.13
N ASP A 16 38.74 -37.63 -34.32
CA ASP A 16 38.64 -37.28 -32.90
C ASP A 16 38.24 -35.81 -32.71
N ALA A 17 38.76 -34.89 -33.53
CA ALA A 17 38.36 -33.47 -33.50
C ALA A 17 36.89 -33.27 -33.91
N ILE A 18 36.39 -34.03 -34.89
CA ILE A 18 34.97 -34.01 -35.27
C ILE A 18 34.11 -34.50 -34.11
N ARG A 19 34.48 -35.60 -33.45
CA ARG A 19 33.74 -36.12 -32.29
C ARG A 19 33.71 -35.13 -31.13
N GLU A 20 34.82 -34.46 -30.85
CA GLU A 20 34.90 -33.43 -29.80
C GLU A 20 34.03 -32.21 -30.13
N LEU A 21 33.98 -31.78 -31.40
CA LEU A 21 33.08 -30.72 -31.86
C LEU A 21 31.60 -31.13 -31.76
N GLU A 22 31.26 -32.39 -32.06
CA GLU A 22 29.91 -32.93 -31.90
C GLU A 22 29.48 -32.96 -30.43
N GLU A 23 30.35 -33.37 -29.51
CA GLU A 23 30.08 -33.33 -28.06
C GLU A 23 29.90 -31.89 -27.54
N GLN A 24 30.73 -30.95 -28.01
CA GLN A 24 30.60 -29.54 -27.67
C GLN A 24 29.28 -28.95 -28.20
N LEU A 25 28.87 -29.32 -29.42
CA LEU A 25 27.61 -28.89 -30.02
C LEU A 25 26.40 -29.45 -29.24
N GLU A 26 26.46 -30.71 -28.84
CA GLU A 26 25.44 -31.37 -28.03
C GLU A 26 25.30 -30.67 -26.66
N GLN A 27 26.41 -30.41 -25.97
CA GLN A 27 26.42 -29.65 -24.70
C GLN A 27 25.87 -28.23 -24.87
N ALA A 28 26.27 -27.52 -25.93
CA ALA A 28 25.78 -26.17 -26.21
C ALA A 28 24.27 -26.18 -26.46
N THR A 29 23.76 -27.16 -27.21
CA THR A 29 22.32 -27.32 -27.49
C THR A 29 21.52 -27.60 -26.22
N GLN A 30 22.02 -28.47 -25.34
CA GLN A 30 21.38 -28.77 -24.06
C GLN A 30 21.38 -27.55 -23.12
N SER A 31 22.49 -26.80 -23.10
CA SER A 31 22.61 -25.55 -22.33
C SER A 31 21.64 -24.47 -22.83
N LEU A 32 21.49 -24.31 -24.15
CA LEU A 32 20.50 -23.42 -24.77
C LEU A 32 19.07 -23.78 -24.38
N ARG A 33 18.69 -25.06 -24.47
CA ARG A 33 17.36 -25.53 -24.06
C ARG A 33 17.08 -25.25 -22.58
N ALA A 34 18.07 -25.44 -21.70
CA ALA A 34 17.93 -25.12 -20.28
C ALA A 34 17.70 -23.61 -20.07
N ARG A 35 18.45 -22.76 -20.76
CA ARG A 35 18.29 -21.30 -20.71
C ARG A 35 16.94 -20.84 -21.26
N GLU A 36 16.42 -21.46 -22.32
CA GLU A 36 15.09 -21.17 -22.85
C GLU A 36 13.98 -21.48 -21.84
N GLU A 37 14.07 -22.60 -21.13
CA GLU A 37 13.10 -22.95 -20.08
C GLU A 37 13.19 -22.00 -18.88
N GLU A 38 14.40 -21.58 -18.48
CA GLU A 38 14.60 -20.54 -17.47
C GLU A 38 13.99 -19.19 -17.88
N SER A 39 14.17 -18.80 -19.14
CA SER A 39 13.58 -17.58 -19.71
C SER A 39 12.04 -17.63 -19.69
N LYS A 40 11.44 -18.75 -20.13
CA LYS A 40 9.98 -18.95 -20.07
C LYS A 40 9.45 -18.93 -18.63
N ALA A 41 10.20 -19.49 -17.68
CA ALA A 41 9.84 -19.44 -16.27
C ALA A 41 9.92 -18.02 -15.70
N ALA A 42 10.94 -17.25 -16.05
CA ALA A 42 11.09 -15.84 -15.67
C ALA A 42 9.96 -14.97 -16.26
N GLU A 43 9.60 -15.18 -17.53
CA GLU A 43 8.47 -14.53 -18.18
C GLU A 43 7.14 -14.78 -17.45
N LYS A 44 6.84 -16.04 -17.11
CA LYS A 44 5.62 -16.38 -16.35
C LYS A 44 5.61 -15.71 -14.97
N ARG A 45 6.76 -15.64 -14.29
CA ARG A 45 6.90 -14.94 -13.01
C ARG A 45 6.67 -13.43 -13.17
N GLY A 46 7.26 -12.81 -14.19
CA GLY A 46 7.05 -11.41 -14.52
C GLY A 46 5.58 -11.08 -14.81
N GLN A 47 4.91 -11.90 -15.61
CA GLN A 47 3.47 -11.75 -15.88
C GLN A 47 2.63 -11.87 -14.60
N ALA A 48 2.94 -12.84 -13.74
CA ALA A 48 2.26 -13.02 -12.46
C ALA A 48 2.47 -11.82 -11.52
N LEU A 49 3.69 -11.31 -11.40
CA LEU A 49 4.01 -10.11 -10.61
C LEU A 49 3.30 -8.86 -11.15
N ASN A 50 3.28 -8.67 -12.47
CA ASN A 50 2.58 -7.55 -13.10
C ASN A 50 1.06 -7.61 -12.84
N SER A 51 0.47 -8.81 -12.90
CA SER A 51 -0.95 -9.02 -12.53
C SER A 51 -1.24 -8.67 -11.06
N LYS A 52 -0.31 -8.97 -10.15
CA LYS A 52 -0.41 -8.64 -8.72
C LYS A 52 -0.28 -7.14 -8.51
N LEU A 53 0.68 -6.51 -9.18
CA LEU A 53 0.88 -5.07 -9.14
C LEU A 53 -0.37 -4.31 -9.63
N ARG A 54 -0.98 -4.73 -10.74
CA ARG A 54 -2.23 -4.12 -11.22
C ARG A 54 -3.37 -4.23 -10.22
N ARG A 55 -3.54 -5.41 -9.59
CA ARG A 55 -4.56 -5.62 -8.56
C ARG A 55 -4.30 -4.77 -7.31
N ALA A 56 -3.05 -4.72 -6.84
CA ALA A 56 -2.65 -3.90 -5.69
C ALA A 56 -2.85 -2.40 -5.97
N GLN A 57 -2.54 -1.93 -7.18
CA GLN A 57 -2.79 -0.54 -7.59
C GLN A 57 -4.29 -0.20 -7.62
N ALA A 58 -5.12 -1.11 -8.10
CA ALA A 58 -6.57 -0.94 -8.07
C ALA A 58 -7.11 -0.89 -6.63
N ALA A 59 -6.64 -1.79 -5.76
CA ALA A 59 -7.00 -1.78 -4.34
C ALA A 59 -6.56 -0.49 -3.63
N LEU A 60 -5.34 0.00 -3.89
CA LEU A 60 -4.84 1.26 -3.35
C LEU A 60 -5.67 2.46 -3.84
N ALA A 61 -6.08 2.46 -5.11
CA ALA A 61 -6.94 3.51 -5.65
C ALA A 61 -8.33 3.51 -4.98
N GLN A 62 -8.91 2.33 -4.74
CA GLN A 62 -10.16 2.19 -3.99
C GLN A 62 -10.01 2.65 -2.54
N ALA A 63 -8.98 2.19 -1.83
CA ALA A 63 -8.72 2.61 -0.45
C ALA A 63 -8.52 4.14 -0.33
N ARG A 64 -7.83 4.76 -1.30
CA ARG A 64 -7.70 6.23 -1.36
C ARG A 64 -9.04 6.93 -1.59
N ALA A 65 -9.89 6.38 -2.45
CA ALA A 65 -11.22 6.94 -2.70
C ALA A 65 -12.13 6.82 -1.48
N GLU A 66 -12.11 5.67 -0.79
CA GLU A 66 -12.83 5.45 0.46
C GLU A 66 -12.33 6.38 1.57
N ALA A 67 -11.01 6.51 1.72
CA ALA A 67 -10.43 7.43 2.68
C ALA A 67 -10.80 8.89 2.42
N ARG A 68 -10.87 9.31 1.16
CA ARG A 68 -11.37 10.66 0.80
C ARG A 68 -12.83 10.85 1.17
N ARG A 69 -13.69 9.87 0.85
CA ARG A 69 -15.11 9.91 1.25
C ARG A 69 -15.28 9.98 2.77
N HIS A 70 -14.49 9.21 3.51
CA HIS A 70 -14.48 9.27 4.97
C HIS A 70 -13.92 10.57 5.51
N ALA A 71 -12.90 11.16 4.87
CA ALA A 71 -12.36 12.46 5.26
C ALA A 71 -13.36 13.60 4.99
N GLU A 72 -14.05 13.58 3.85
CA GLU A 72 -15.11 14.55 3.52
C GLU A 72 -16.30 14.42 4.48
N ALA A 73 -16.78 13.20 4.69
CA ALA A 73 -17.86 12.94 5.66
C ALA A 73 -17.45 13.31 7.09
N GLY A 74 -16.21 13.01 7.48
CA GLY A 74 -15.64 13.35 8.77
C GLY A 74 -15.44 14.85 8.97
N ALA A 75 -15.05 15.59 7.93
CA ALA A 75 -14.91 17.04 7.99
C ALA A 75 -16.25 17.74 8.18
N HIS A 76 -17.31 17.28 7.50
CA HIS A 76 -18.67 17.77 7.73
C HIS A 76 -19.15 17.48 9.15
N GLN A 77 -18.93 16.26 9.66
CA GLN A 77 -19.30 15.90 11.03
C GLN A 77 -18.49 16.67 12.07
N ASP A 78 -17.19 16.88 11.87
CA ASP A 78 -16.35 17.68 12.78
C ASP A 78 -16.83 19.13 12.81
N GLN A 79 -17.16 19.72 11.65
CA GLN A 79 -17.71 21.08 11.60
C GLN A 79 -19.07 21.18 12.32
N GLU A 80 -20.00 20.26 12.07
CA GLU A 80 -21.30 20.23 12.76
C GLU A 80 -21.14 20.05 14.28
N LEU A 81 -20.23 19.17 14.72
CA LEU A 81 -19.95 18.95 16.14
C LEU A 81 -19.29 20.18 16.78
N ARG A 82 -18.37 20.86 16.08
CA ARG A 82 -17.78 22.13 16.56
C ARG A 82 -18.83 23.22 16.70
N ASP A 83 -19.74 23.34 15.73
CA ASP A 83 -20.83 24.33 15.77
C ASP A 83 -21.79 24.03 16.94
N GLN A 84 -22.12 22.76 17.16
CA GLN A 84 -22.93 22.31 18.30
C GLN A 84 -22.22 22.56 19.64
N VAL A 85 -20.91 22.27 19.77
CA VAL A 85 -20.11 22.56 20.96
C VAL A 85 -20.07 24.06 21.23
N ALA A 86 -19.88 24.89 20.20
CA ALA A 86 -19.86 26.35 20.33
C ALA A 86 -21.22 26.90 20.79
N SER A 87 -22.31 26.39 20.22
CA SER A 87 -23.69 26.75 20.61
C SER A 87 -23.96 26.37 22.07
N LEU A 88 -23.71 25.10 22.44
CA LEU A 88 -23.89 24.59 23.80
C LEU A 88 -23.01 25.32 24.81
N SER A 89 -21.78 25.68 24.46
CA SER A 89 -20.90 26.47 25.32
C SER A 89 -21.45 27.87 25.58
N SER A 90 -21.95 28.54 24.54
CA SER A 90 -22.60 29.86 24.67
C SER A 90 -23.86 29.78 25.55
N GLU A 91 -24.65 28.74 25.37
CA GLU A 91 -25.83 28.46 26.20
C GLU A 91 -25.48 28.15 27.66
N LEU A 92 -24.43 27.36 27.89
CA LEU A 92 -23.90 27.04 29.21
C LEU A 92 -23.42 28.31 29.92
N ASP A 93 -22.72 29.20 29.21
CA ASP A 93 -22.29 30.49 29.75
C ASP A 93 -23.46 31.42 30.07
N ARG A 94 -24.54 31.39 29.26
CA ARG A 94 -25.77 32.13 29.57
C ARG A 94 -26.45 31.57 30.81
N ALA A 95 -26.57 30.24 30.93
CA ALA A 95 -27.12 29.57 32.11
C ALA A 95 -26.29 29.89 33.36
N ARG A 96 -24.96 29.82 33.29
CA ARG A 96 -24.04 30.18 34.37
C ARG A 96 -24.21 31.63 34.81
N ARG A 97 -24.34 32.56 33.86
CA ARG A 97 -24.60 33.98 34.16
C ARG A 97 -25.97 34.20 34.80
N LYS A 98 -27.02 33.51 34.35
CA LYS A 98 -28.35 33.53 34.98
C LYS A 98 -28.31 32.99 36.39
N LEU A 99 -27.70 31.83 36.61
CA LEU A 99 -27.53 31.20 37.92
C LEU A 99 -26.76 32.10 38.89
N LYS A 100 -25.67 32.72 38.44
CA LYS A 100 -24.89 33.68 39.24
C LYS A 100 -25.71 34.93 39.62
N ARG A 101 -26.59 35.39 38.75
CA ARG A 101 -27.49 36.53 39.02
C ARG A 101 -28.61 36.15 39.97
N ALA A 102 -29.20 34.96 39.82
CA ALA A 102 -30.15 34.42 40.79
C ALA A 102 -29.48 34.34 42.16
N GLY A 103 -28.32 33.67 42.26
CA GLY A 103 -27.51 33.57 43.48
C GLY A 103 -27.27 34.88 44.25
N LYS A 104 -27.15 36.01 43.53
CA LYS A 104 -26.93 37.35 44.11
C LYS A 104 -28.21 38.08 44.55
N ARG A 105 -29.40 37.64 44.13
CA ARG A 105 -30.70 38.29 44.41
C ARG A 105 -31.42 37.76 45.65
N HIS A 106 -30.78 36.93 46.48
CA HIS A 106 -31.44 36.46 47.70
C HIS A 106 -31.40 37.50 48.83
N GLU A 107 -32.48 38.28 48.92
CA GLU A 107 -33.44 38.10 49.99
C GLU A 107 -34.78 37.66 49.36
N GLU A 108 -35.41 36.62 49.93
CA GLU A 108 -36.80 36.16 49.73
C GLU A 108 -37.24 35.63 48.33
N ASP A 109 -37.45 34.30 48.21
CA ASP A 109 -38.77 33.66 47.91
C ASP A 109 -38.66 32.16 47.47
N LYS A 110 -39.70 31.36 47.71
CA LYS A 110 -39.73 29.92 47.33
C LYS A 110 -39.71 29.68 45.81
N ALA A 111 -40.23 30.62 45.02
CA ALA A 111 -40.17 30.57 43.54
C ALA A 111 -38.73 30.64 43.00
N ASP A 112 -37.84 31.34 43.73
CA ASP A 112 -36.45 31.54 43.32
C ASP A 112 -35.58 30.28 43.56
N LYS A 113 -35.99 29.37 44.47
CA LYS A 113 -35.37 28.05 44.63
C LYS A 113 -35.69 27.09 43.49
N ALA A 114 -36.94 27.09 43.00
CA ALA A 114 -37.34 26.23 41.87
C ALA A 114 -36.61 26.64 40.59
N ALA A 115 -36.55 27.93 40.28
CA ALA A 115 -35.84 28.46 39.12
C ALA A 115 -34.31 28.20 39.17
N ARG A 116 -33.70 28.22 40.36
CA ARG A 116 -32.28 27.86 40.53
C ARG A 116 -32.03 26.37 40.31
N LYS A 117 -32.93 25.52 40.81
CA LYS A 117 -32.83 24.08 40.63
C LYS A 117 -32.95 23.71 39.14
N GLU A 118 -33.90 24.29 38.44
CA GLU A 118 -34.07 24.12 36.99
C GLU A 118 -32.82 24.59 36.21
N LEU A 119 -32.28 25.77 36.53
CA LEU A 119 -31.03 26.27 35.93
C LEU A 119 -29.81 25.38 36.21
N GLN A 120 -29.77 24.75 37.38
CA GLN A 120 -28.69 23.84 37.74
C GLN A 120 -28.82 22.51 37.00
N GLU A 121 -30.02 21.94 36.92
CA GLU A 121 -30.31 20.72 36.14
C GLU A 121 -29.99 20.95 34.65
N ASP A 122 -30.33 22.11 34.09
CA ASP A 122 -29.96 22.51 32.72
C ASP A 122 -28.45 22.64 32.52
N PHE A 123 -27.73 23.19 33.51
CA PHE A 123 -26.28 23.32 33.46
C PHE A 123 -25.58 21.95 33.48
N GLU A 124 -26.03 21.04 34.35
CA GLU A 124 -25.53 19.67 34.46
C GLU A 124 -25.84 18.85 33.20
N ARG A 125 -27.04 19.00 32.64
CA ARG A 125 -27.45 18.34 31.40
C ARG A 125 -26.58 18.76 30.22
N ARG A 126 -26.39 20.07 30.02
CA ARG A 126 -25.53 20.61 28.95
C ARG A 126 -24.08 20.23 29.12
N GLY A 127 -23.56 20.22 30.36
CA GLY A 127 -22.22 19.73 30.66
C GLY A 127 -22.04 18.27 30.25
N THR A 128 -23.01 17.41 30.57
CA THR A 128 -22.99 15.99 30.20
C THR A 128 -23.06 15.77 28.69
N GLU A 129 -23.85 16.56 27.97
CA GLU A 129 -23.91 16.51 26.50
C GLU A 129 -22.59 16.91 25.83
N LEU A 130 -21.93 17.95 26.34
CA LEU A 130 -20.60 18.36 25.88
C LEU A 130 -19.54 17.26 26.09
N TYR A 131 -19.56 16.57 27.23
CA TYR A 131 -18.67 15.42 27.46
C TYR A 131 -18.88 14.30 26.44
N LYS A 132 -20.14 13.91 26.19
CA LYS A 132 -20.47 12.87 25.19
C LYS A 132 -20.05 13.26 23.78
N MET A 133 -20.16 14.53 23.42
CA MET A 133 -19.70 15.02 22.12
C MET A 133 -18.17 15.00 22.00
N ASN A 134 -17.46 15.32 23.08
CA ASN A 134 -16.01 15.26 23.12
C ASN A 134 -15.49 13.82 22.92
N ASP A 135 -16.12 12.84 23.57
CA ASP A 135 -15.78 11.43 23.39
C ASP A 135 -16.01 10.96 21.94
N LYS A 136 -17.11 11.36 21.30
CA LYS A 136 -17.37 11.05 19.89
C LYS A 136 -16.33 11.64 18.95
N LEU A 137 -15.90 12.88 19.20
CA LEU A 137 -14.83 13.52 18.44
C LEU A 137 -13.51 12.77 18.59
N ARG A 138 -13.20 12.33 19.82
CA ARG A 138 -12.00 11.53 20.09
C ARG A 138 -12.02 10.19 19.35
N GLU A 139 -13.13 9.47 19.37
CA GLU A 139 -13.30 8.21 18.62
C GLU A 139 -13.14 8.43 17.10
N ALA A 140 -13.65 9.54 16.57
CA ALA A 140 -13.50 9.87 15.15
C ALA A 140 -12.03 10.10 14.75
N VAL A 141 -11.26 10.78 15.61
CA VAL A 141 -9.82 10.99 15.41
C VAL A 141 -9.05 9.66 15.42
N GLU A 142 -9.35 8.77 16.37
CA GLU A 142 -8.71 7.45 16.45
C GLU A 142 -9.00 6.59 15.20
N ARG A 143 -10.22 6.63 14.68
CA ARG A 143 -10.57 5.93 13.42
C ARG A 143 -9.82 6.49 12.21
N ALA A 144 -9.66 7.82 12.13
CA ALA A 144 -8.91 8.44 11.05
C ALA A 144 -7.43 8.03 11.05
N ASP A 145 -6.81 7.92 12.24
CA ASP A 145 -5.43 7.45 12.39
C ASP A 145 -5.25 5.99 11.92
N LEU A 146 -6.18 5.10 12.26
CA LEU A 146 -6.16 3.70 11.79
C LEU A 146 -6.26 3.59 10.27
N LEU A 147 -7.13 4.38 9.64
CA LEU A 147 -7.24 4.44 8.17
C LEU A 147 -5.94 4.97 7.54
N GLY A 148 -5.31 5.97 8.14
CA GLY A 148 -4.02 6.49 7.70
C GLY A 148 -2.91 5.43 7.71
N LYS A 149 -2.83 4.63 8.79
CA LYS A 149 -1.89 3.51 8.90
C LYS A 149 -2.13 2.42 7.85
N ALA A 150 -3.40 2.05 7.62
CA ALA A 150 -3.74 1.04 6.60
C ALA A 150 -3.36 1.49 5.18
N LEU A 151 -3.57 2.77 4.84
CA LEU A 151 -3.13 3.34 3.56
C LEU A 151 -1.62 3.33 3.39
N ALA A 152 -0.86 3.63 4.45
CA ALA A 152 0.59 3.60 4.40
C ALA A 152 1.10 2.18 4.10
N MET A 153 0.56 1.16 4.77
CA MET A 153 0.93 -0.24 4.52
C MET A 153 0.65 -0.68 3.07
N GLN A 154 -0.50 -0.30 2.52
CA GLN A 154 -0.82 -0.60 1.11
C GLN A 154 0.07 0.14 0.13
N ALA A 155 0.49 1.37 0.45
CA ALA A 155 1.44 2.12 -0.37
C ALA A 155 2.82 1.44 -0.39
N ASP A 156 3.29 0.97 0.76
CA ASP A 156 4.56 0.24 0.88
C ASP A 156 4.53 -1.07 0.10
N GLU A 157 3.43 -1.83 0.16
CA GLU A 157 3.25 -3.06 -0.61
C GLU A 157 3.31 -2.81 -2.13
N VAL A 158 2.67 -1.73 -2.60
CA VAL A 158 2.74 -1.32 -4.01
C VAL A 158 4.16 -0.92 -4.40
N GLU A 159 4.92 -0.25 -3.54
CA GLU A 159 6.31 0.10 -3.82
C GLU A 159 7.21 -1.15 -3.92
N GLN A 160 7.06 -2.12 -3.02
CA GLN A 160 7.81 -3.38 -3.07
C GLN A 160 7.49 -4.17 -4.35
N LEU A 161 6.22 -4.27 -4.72
CA LEU A 161 5.82 -4.93 -5.96
C LEU A 161 6.39 -4.23 -7.21
N ARG A 162 6.51 -2.90 -7.20
CA ARG A 162 7.16 -2.15 -8.30
C ARG A 162 8.65 -2.49 -8.42
N LYS A 163 9.37 -2.59 -7.29
CA LYS A 163 10.79 -2.99 -7.29
C LYS A 163 10.97 -4.37 -7.91
N HIS A 164 10.17 -5.35 -7.48
CA HIS A 164 10.24 -6.71 -8.03
C HIS A 164 9.85 -6.82 -9.51
N VAL A 165 8.90 -6.00 -9.98
CA VAL A 165 8.59 -5.94 -11.41
C VAL A 165 9.78 -5.34 -12.19
N GLY A 166 10.42 -4.29 -11.67
CA GLY A 166 11.63 -3.73 -12.29
C GLY A 166 12.79 -4.73 -12.36
N GLU A 167 13.06 -5.45 -11.27
CA GLU A 167 14.07 -6.53 -11.24
C GLU A 167 13.76 -7.63 -12.27
N ALA A 168 12.48 -8.01 -12.41
CA ALA A 168 12.06 -9.01 -13.39
C ALA A 168 12.25 -8.52 -14.83
N ASP A 169 11.94 -7.24 -15.11
CA ASP A 169 12.12 -6.63 -16.43
C ASP A 169 13.61 -6.51 -16.81
N GLU A 170 14.48 -6.16 -15.85
CA GLU A 170 15.94 -6.14 -16.05
C GLU A 170 16.49 -7.54 -16.36
N TRP A 171 16.00 -8.56 -15.65
CA TRP A 171 16.40 -9.95 -15.88
C TRP A 171 15.99 -10.41 -17.28
N ARG A 172 14.78 -10.05 -17.71
CA ARG A 172 14.27 -10.33 -19.05
C ARG A 172 15.12 -9.68 -20.13
N ALA A 173 15.44 -8.40 -19.97
CA ALA A 173 16.32 -7.68 -20.89
C ALA A 173 17.73 -8.30 -20.97
N LYS A 174 18.23 -8.89 -19.87
CA LYS A 174 19.50 -9.62 -19.87
C LYS A 174 19.40 -10.94 -20.64
N CYS A 175 18.32 -11.70 -20.46
CA CYS A 175 18.06 -12.91 -21.25
C CYS A 175 17.95 -12.61 -22.75
N ASP A 176 17.23 -11.56 -23.13
CA ASP A 176 17.07 -11.18 -24.53
C ASP A 176 18.42 -10.82 -25.17
N ARG A 177 19.27 -10.07 -24.46
CA ARG A 177 20.63 -9.75 -24.94
C ARG A 177 21.51 -10.99 -25.10
N LEU A 178 21.44 -11.93 -24.16
CA LEU A 178 22.20 -13.19 -24.25
C LEU A 178 21.74 -14.03 -25.43
N SER A 179 20.43 -14.13 -25.65
CA SER A 179 19.85 -14.84 -26.79
C SER A 179 20.26 -14.21 -28.12
N MET A 180 20.26 -12.88 -28.24
CA MET A 180 20.74 -12.20 -29.45
C MET A 180 22.25 -12.36 -29.67
N ALA A 181 23.06 -12.37 -28.61
CA ALA A 181 24.50 -12.58 -28.71
C ALA A 181 24.83 -14.02 -29.15
N GLU A 182 24.11 -15.02 -28.64
CA GLU A 182 24.23 -16.41 -29.07
C GLU A 182 23.79 -16.59 -30.53
N ALA A 183 22.69 -15.97 -30.94
CA ALA A 183 22.23 -15.98 -32.33
C ALA A 183 23.25 -15.34 -33.29
N ALA A 184 23.93 -14.27 -32.87
CA ALA A 184 24.98 -13.62 -33.66
C ALA A 184 26.25 -14.49 -33.76
N ALA A 185 26.62 -15.19 -32.69
CA ALA A 185 27.77 -16.11 -32.68
C ALA A 185 27.55 -17.39 -33.50
N ALA A 186 26.30 -17.80 -33.72
CA ALA A 186 25.96 -18.97 -34.55
C ALA A 186 25.97 -18.69 -36.06
N VAL A 187 26.02 -17.42 -36.48
CA VAL A 187 25.94 -16.99 -37.90
C VAL A 187 27.28 -16.47 -38.43
N GLY A 188 28.26 -16.19 -37.56
CA GLY A 188 29.61 -15.73 -37.91
C GLY A 188 30.65 -16.84 -37.86
#